data_AF-A0A7C1QYB0-F1
#
_entry.id   AF-A0A7C1QYB0-F1
#
_cell.length_a   1.000
_cell.length_b   1.000
_cell.length_c   1.000
_cell.angle_alpha   90.00
_cell.angle_beta   90.00
_cell.angle_gamma   90.00
#
_symmetry.space_group_name_H-M   'P 1'
#
loop_
_entity.id
_entity.type
_entity.pdbx_description
1 polymer ?
#
loop_
_entity_poly.entity_id
_entity_poly.type
_entity_poly.pdbx_seq_one_letter_code
_entity_poly.pdbx_strand_id
1 'polypeptide(L)'
;MNNFKNIITVLLATLLLVACEDGIDSLTEVDPGADETAPNITITSPTEGLAVKVNEELATITIKFEAVDDIELESVGVLLDGSSIKKYTDFLDYRRLIVDDLMYDKLADGEHVLTISATDLDGKTTNSSVNFTKEPAYISKYPGEILYMPFDGAYVDLISFEEAQEFGNPSISEENIAGDGSYAGAADTYLTLDSERFKNTEFSAIFWMKVNSTPDRAGILTLSPPLIDGTDNDLSKGFRFFRENANGMQRFKLNVGTGTDGTWFDGGEAADVDPTTNEWVNLAFTITGSEATVYIDGQIVKEGDLAGIDWTGANVLSIMSGAPNFTAWNHLSDESLLDELRIFNRAITQQEIQQIMADDSGLFVSSYPPTFDGEMFYMPFDGSYNERFRNVDATEVGTPTFADESVEGDNAYAGATDSYLTFPANESGAITTDEFSTTLWYKLNANPTRGAILVMGPEDVDNAGYPDVQNKRTNGFRFFREGDATRQVFKLNVGNGEADSWFDGGDAAALDPSITDWVHLAFTISGTECVVYIDGEVVAQGDFTGVDWTGCDMLSIGSGAPRFTEWGHGFDLSFIDELRLYNKALSQQEIQEIRQSGL
;
A
#
# COMPACT_ATOMS: atom_id res chain seq x y z
N MET A 1 88.53 35.52 42.53
CA MET A 1 87.40 34.70 42.04
C MET A 1 86.40 35.46 41.17
N ASN A 2 86.67 36.71 40.72
CA ASN A 2 85.71 37.49 39.92
C ASN A 2 86.03 37.56 38.41
N ASN A 3 87.25 37.27 37.97
CA ASN A 3 87.60 37.34 36.54
C ASN A 3 87.30 36.04 35.76
N PHE A 4 87.13 34.90 36.45
CA PHE A 4 86.83 33.62 35.80
C PHE A 4 85.35 33.49 35.41
N LYS A 5 84.43 34.10 36.17
CA LYS A 5 83.00 34.13 35.84
C LYS A 5 82.72 34.98 34.60
N ASN A 6 83.37 36.14 34.47
CA ASN A 6 83.16 37.02 33.33
C ASN A 6 83.72 36.43 32.02
N ILE A 7 84.79 35.63 32.08
CA ILE A 7 85.34 34.94 30.90
C ILE A 7 84.41 33.82 30.44
N ILE A 8 83.81 33.05 31.36
CA ILE A 8 82.85 31.99 31.01
C ILE A 8 81.54 32.58 30.46
N THR A 9 81.04 33.68 31.01
CA THR A 9 79.84 34.34 30.50
C THR A 9 80.06 34.96 29.11
N VAL A 10 81.25 35.51 28.84
CA VAL A 10 81.59 36.03 27.50
C VAL A 10 81.81 34.89 26.51
N LEU A 11 82.43 33.77 26.91
CA LEU A 11 82.62 32.60 26.04
C LEU A 11 81.28 31.92 25.69
N LEU A 12 80.34 31.87 26.64
CA LEU A 12 79.02 31.28 26.44
C LEU A 12 78.11 32.21 25.59
N ALA A 13 78.27 33.53 25.73
CA ALA A 13 77.59 34.51 24.88
C ALA A 13 78.15 34.53 23.44
N THR A 14 79.45 34.30 23.24
CA THR A 14 80.02 34.14 21.90
C THR A 14 79.71 32.78 21.28
N LEU A 15 79.59 31.70 22.07
CA LEU A 15 79.10 30.39 21.58
C LEU A 15 77.62 30.42 21.17
N LEU A 16 76.78 31.25 21.80
CA LEU A 16 75.39 31.47 21.39
C LEU A 16 75.24 32.39 20.16
N LEU A 17 76.23 33.24 19.89
CA LEU A 17 76.24 34.11 18.70
C LEU A 17 76.89 33.45 17.47
N VAL A 18 77.71 32.41 17.65
CA VAL A 18 78.38 31.68 16.55
C VAL A 18 77.59 30.43 16.12
N ALA A 19 76.61 29.98 16.91
CA ALA A 19 75.73 28.87 16.56
C ALA A 19 74.52 29.28 15.67
N CYS A 20 74.51 30.50 15.13
CA CYS A 20 73.45 31.01 14.23
C CYS A 20 73.98 31.43 12.85
N GLU A 21 75.14 30.93 12.42
CA GLU A 21 75.65 31.16 11.05
C GLU A 21 76.24 29.88 10.40
N ASP A 22 75.78 28.70 10.77
CA ASP A 22 75.88 27.56 9.84
C ASP A 22 74.59 27.53 9.03
N GLY A 23 74.72 28.04 7.80
CA GLY A 23 73.64 28.15 6.83
C GLY A 23 72.85 26.86 6.71
N ILE A 24 71.57 26.94 7.07
CA ILE A 24 70.56 26.24 6.30
C ILE A 24 70.79 26.75 4.87
N ASP A 25 71.17 25.85 3.97
CA ASP A 25 71.33 26.15 2.55
C ASP A 25 70.12 26.99 2.12
N SER A 26 70.34 28.19 1.60
CA SER A 26 69.25 29.00 1.08
C SER A 26 68.54 28.13 0.06
N LEU A 27 67.29 27.74 0.33
CA LEU A 27 66.46 27.04 -0.63
C LEU A 27 66.56 27.85 -1.92
N THR A 28 67.27 27.30 -2.88
CA THR A 28 67.36 27.89 -4.20
C THR A 28 65.96 27.77 -4.73
N GLU A 29 65.25 28.89 -4.84
CA GLU A 29 63.91 28.96 -5.40
C GLU A 29 63.98 28.33 -6.79
N VAL A 30 63.40 27.14 -6.91
CA VAL A 30 63.25 26.46 -8.19
C VAL A 30 62.00 27.07 -8.79
N ASP A 31 62.14 27.65 -9.98
CA ASP A 31 61.02 28.21 -10.73
C ASP A 31 59.90 27.16 -10.81
N PRO A 32 58.71 27.42 -10.22
CA PRO A 32 57.65 26.42 -10.07
C PRO A 32 57.08 25.93 -11.41
N GLY A 33 57.42 26.60 -12.51
CA GLY A 33 56.89 26.33 -13.85
C GLY A 33 55.78 27.30 -14.21
N ALA A 34 55.30 27.21 -15.46
CA ALA A 34 54.10 27.95 -15.86
C ALA A 34 52.87 27.28 -15.24
N ASP A 35 51.92 28.09 -14.78
CA ASP A 35 50.62 27.63 -14.33
C ASP A 35 49.73 27.29 -15.54
N GLU A 36 49.55 25.99 -15.80
CA GLU A 36 48.91 25.51 -17.03
C GLU A 36 47.42 25.24 -16.86
N THR A 37 46.99 24.75 -15.70
CA THR A 37 45.62 24.30 -15.48
C THR A 37 44.86 25.16 -14.48
N ALA A 38 43.53 25.02 -14.45
CA ALA A 38 42.74 25.55 -13.35
C ALA A 38 42.61 24.46 -12.28
N PRO A 39 42.29 24.81 -11.01
CA PRO A 39 42.18 23.83 -9.94
C PRO A 39 41.21 22.69 -10.26
N ASN A 40 41.49 21.48 -9.78
CA ASN A 40 40.58 20.34 -9.86
C ASN A 40 39.91 20.10 -8.51
N ILE A 41 38.63 19.71 -8.51
CA ILE A 41 37.80 19.53 -7.31
C ILE A 41 37.14 18.16 -7.32
N THR A 42 37.26 17.43 -6.21
CA THR A 42 36.54 16.17 -5.97
C THR A 42 35.70 16.31 -4.71
N ILE A 43 34.38 16.19 -4.82
CA ILE A 43 33.44 16.17 -3.69
C ILE A 43 33.17 14.71 -3.33
N THR A 44 33.37 14.35 -2.07
CA THR A 44 33.15 12.99 -1.57
C THR A 44 31.95 12.88 -0.64
N SER A 45 31.49 13.99 -0.04
CA SER A 45 30.25 14.04 0.74
C SER A 45 29.68 15.47 0.77
N PRO A 46 28.36 15.66 0.60
CA PRO A 46 27.38 14.66 0.18
C PRO A 46 27.66 14.16 -1.25
N THR A 47 27.14 12.98 -1.59
CA THR A 47 27.19 12.44 -2.95
C THR A 47 26.01 12.97 -3.77
N GLU A 48 26.15 12.98 -5.10
CA GLU A 48 25.06 13.31 -6.01
C GLU A 48 23.84 12.41 -5.73
N GLY A 49 22.66 13.02 -5.58
CA GLY A 49 21.40 12.34 -5.33
C GLY A 49 21.18 11.86 -3.89
N LEU A 50 22.04 12.23 -2.93
CA LEU A 50 21.84 11.83 -1.52
C LEU A 50 20.50 12.36 -0.99
N ALA A 51 19.70 11.49 -0.37
CA ALA A 51 18.52 11.87 0.40
C ALA A 51 18.82 11.78 1.90
N VAL A 52 18.81 12.92 2.60
CA VAL A 52 18.99 13.03 4.05
C VAL A 52 17.63 12.86 4.72
N LYS A 53 17.45 11.75 5.44
CA LYS A 53 16.23 11.42 6.18
C LYS A 53 16.51 11.54 7.68
N VAL A 54 16.11 12.65 8.31
CA VAL A 54 16.24 12.84 9.76
C VAL A 54 15.06 13.63 10.34
N ASN A 55 14.82 13.47 11.64
CA ASN A 55 13.69 14.06 12.36
C ASN A 55 13.89 15.53 12.73
N GLU A 56 15.13 16.05 12.70
CA GLU A 56 15.38 17.44 13.05
C GLU A 56 14.84 18.39 11.97
N GLU A 57 14.20 19.49 12.40
CA GLU A 57 13.82 20.62 11.53
C GLU A 57 15.04 21.17 10.78
N LEU A 58 16.21 21.13 11.42
CA LEU A 58 17.50 21.47 10.84
C LEU A 58 18.49 20.33 11.04
N ALA A 59 18.90 19.68 9.95
CA ALA A 59 19.85 18.59 9.99
C ALA A 59 21.30 19.05 10.00
N THR A 60 22.17 18.16 10.48
CA THR A 60 23.61 18.31 10.38
C THR A 60 24.19 17.38 9.32
N ILE A 61 24.97 17.92 8.38
CA ILE A 61 25.73 17.16 7.38
C ILE A 61 27.23 17.38 7.53
N THR A 62 28.01 16.37 7.14
CA THR A 62 29.46 16.49 7.00
C THR A 62 29.83 16.65 5.53
N ILE A 63 30.49 17.76 5.23
CA ILE A 63 30.98 18.10 3.89
C ILE A 63 32.43 17.64 3.78
N LYS A 64 32.72 16.88 2.73
CA LYS A 64 34.06 16.34 2.44
C LYS A 64 34.42 16.59 0.99
N PHE A 65 35.57 17.20 0.76
CA PHE A 65 36.06 17.49 -0.57
C PHE A 65 37.57 17.67 -0.60
N GLU A 66 38.11 17.61 -1.81
CA GLU A 66 39.50 17.87 -2.12
C GLU A 66 39.60 18.88 -3.27
N ALA A 67 40.49 19.85 -3.14
CA ALA A 67 40.87 20.77 -4.21
C ALA A 67 42.39 20.71 -4.43
N VAL A 68 42.82 20.61 -5.69
CA VAL A 68 44.23 20.46 -6.07
C VAL A 68 44.55 21.40 -7.23
N ASP A 69 45.72 22.01 -7.19
CA ASP A 69 46.27 22.84 -8.26
C ASP A 69 47.69 22.39 -8.65
N ASP A 70 48.13 22.67 -9.88
CA ASP A 70 49.49 22.34 -10.32
C ASP A 70 50.56 23.26 -9.72
N ILE A 71 50.21 24.52 -9.40
CA ILE A 71 51.12 25.52 -8.86
C ILE A 71 50.74 25.95 -7.44
N GLU A 72 49.60 26.62 -7.25
CA GLU A 72 49.18 27.20 -5.97
C GLU A 72 47.71 27.68 -5.96
N LEU A 73 46.98 27.27 -4.92
CA LEU A 73 45.62 27.72 -4.66
C LEU A 73 45.61 29.13 -4.04
N GLU A 74 44.83 30.06 -4.59
CA GLU A 74 44.54 31.36 -3.95
C GLU A 74 43.42 31.22 -2.92
N SER A 75 42.31 30.61 -3.31
CA SER A 75 41.18 30.44 -2.39
C SER A 75 40.25 29.29 -2.76
N VAL A 76 39.62 28.70 -1.74
CA VAL A 76 38.57 27.69 -1.92
C VAL A 76 37.33 28.10 -1.13
N GLY A 77 36.21 28.29 -1.82
CA GLY A 77 34.91 28.63 -1.27
C GLY A 77 33.97 27.43 -1.24
N VAL A 78 33.19 27.32 -0.17
CA VAL A 78 32.13 26.32 0.02
C VAL A 78 30.81 27.07 0.09
N LEU A 79 29.90 26.76 -0.82
CA LEU A 79 28.58 27.38 -0.93
C LEU A 79 27.49 26.31 -0.84
N LEU A 80 26.45 26.58 -0.05
CA LEU A 80 25.23 25.78 -0.03
C LEU A 80 24.08 26.67 -0.51
N ASP A 81 23.35 26.25 -1.53
CA ASP A 81 22.23 26.98 -2.14
C ASP A 81 22.62 28.41 -2.56
N GLY A 82 23.82 28.54 -3.12
CA GLY A 82 24.42 29.81 -3.51
C GLY A 82 24.90 30.70 -2.35
N SER A 83 24.71 30.28 -1.10
CA SER A 83 25.15 31.00 0.10
C SER A 83 26.51 30.48 0.59
N SER A 84 27.49 31.36 0.75
CA SER A 84 28.82 30.99 1.25
C SER A 84 28.76 30.52 2.71
N ILE A 85 29.17 29.28 2.98
CA ILE A 85 29.25 28.70 4.33
C ILE A 85 30.68 28.69 4.88
N LYS A 86 31.69 28.59 4.01
CA LYS A 86 33.10 28.60 4.41
C LYS A 86 33.98 29.12 3.28
N LYS A 87 35.11 29.75 3.62
CA LYS A 87 36.17 30.12 2.68
C LYS A 87 37.53 29.80 3.29
N TYR A 88 38.42 29.24 2.50
CA TYR A 88 39.80 28.93 2.81
C TYR A 88 40.71 29.81 1.96
N THR A 89 41.70 30.44 2.59
CA THR A 89 42.74 31.26 1.95
C THR A 89 44.13 30.97 2.51
N ASP A 90 44.21 30.09 3.52
CA ASP A 90 45.45 29.70 4.18
C ASP A 90 45.56 28.17 4.07
N PHE A 91 46.68 27.70 3.54
CA PHE A 91 46.89 26.29 3.22
C PHE A 91 48.16 25.76 3.87
N LEU A 92 48.09 24.56 4.46
CA LEU A 92 49.29 23.85 4.94
C LEU A 92 50.12 23.31 3.77
N ASP A 93 49.43 22.85 2.73
CA ASP A 93 49.98 22.51 1.41
C ASP A 93 49.34 23.47 0.40
N TYR A 94 50.13 24.40 -0.13
CA TYR A 94 49.66 25.45 -1.03
C TYR A 94 49.10 24.91 -2.36
N ARG A 95 49.37 23.64 -2.71
CA ARG A 95 48.81 22.99 -3.91
C ARG A 95 47.56 22.18 -3.64
N ARG A 96 47.24 21.93 -2.37
CA ARG A 96 46.22 20.92 -2.03
C ARG A 96 45.48 21.27 -0.75
N LEU A 97 44.16 21.33 -0.84
CA LEU A 97 43.26 21.39 0.31
C LEU A 97 42.47 20.09 0.41
N ILE A 98 42.50 19.46 1.58
CA ILE A 98 41.62 18.35 1.94
C ILE A 98 40.76 18.81 3.12
N VAL A 99 39.44 18.65 2.98
CA VAL A 99 38.47 18.89 4.03
C VAL A 99 37.68 17.61 4.23
N ASP A 100 37.68 17.06 5.44
CA ASP A 100 37.01 15.80 5.79
C ASP A 100 36.04 15.91 6.97
N ASP A 101 35.97 17.08 7.61
CA ASP A 101 35.25 17.30 8.88
C ASP A 101 34.39 18.58 8.92
N LEU A 102 34.10 19.21 7.77
CA LEU A 102 33.31 20.43 7.75
C LEU A 102 31.83 20.14 8.04
N MET A 103 31.38 20.49 9.25
CA MET A 103 29.99 20.32 9.67
C MET A 103 29.13 21.52 9.29
N TYR A 104 27.93 21.25 8.77
CA TYR A 104 26.87 22.25 8.55
C TYR A 104 25.59 21.78 9.24
N ASP A 105 25.09 22.55 10.21
CA ASP A 105 24.04 22.16 11.18
C ASP A 105 22.69 22.87 10.96
N LYS A 106 22.48 23.43 9.77
CA LYS A 106 21.29 24.25 9.45
C LYS A 106 20.60 23.82 8.16
N LEU A 107 20.70 22.53 7.81
CA LEU A 107 20.08 22.02 6.60
C LEU A 107 18.57 21.89 6.81
N ALA A 108 17.79 22.74 6.14
CA ALA A 108 16.32 22.70 6.15
C ALA A 108 15.78 21.64 5.17
N ASP A 109 14.48 21.37 5.18
CA ASP A 109 13.87 20.45 4.20
C ASP A 109 13.92 21.01 2.78
N GLY A 110 14.10 20.14 1.79
CA GLY A 110 14.05 20.49 0.36
C GLY A 110 15.28 20.05 -0.43
N GLU A 111 15.31 20.45 -1.70
CA GLU A 111 16.44 20.24 -2.59
C GLU A 111 17.56 21.25 -2.29
N HIS A 112 18.79 20.76 -2.29
CA HIS A 112 19.99 21.52 -1.99
C HIS A 112 21.07 21.31 -3.03
N VAL A 113 21.89 22.35 -3.22
CA VAL A 113 23.07 22.30 -4.09
C VAL A 113 24.30 22.72 -3.30
N LEU A 114 25.19 21.78 -3.02
CA LEU A 114 26.53 22.09 -2.51
C LEU A 114 27.42 22.43 -3.71
N THR A 115 28.09 23.58 -3.65
CA THR A 115 29.07 24.00 -4.66
C THR A 115 30.40 24.33 -3.99
N ILE A 116 31.47 23.72 -4.50
CA ILE A 116 32.85 24.05 -4.14
C ILE A 116 33.45 24.85 -5.29
N SER A 117 34.03 25.99 -4.99
CA SER A 117 34.73 26.85 -5.94
C SER A 117 36.19 26.99 -5.53
N ALA A 118 37.13 26.66 -6.41
CA ALA A 118 38.56 26.81 -6.17
C ALA A 118 39.15 27.75 -7.21
N THR A 119 39.99 28.69 -6.78
CA THR A 119 40.68 29.67 -7.63
C THR A 119 42.18 29.63 -7.35
N ASP A 120 43.00 29.63 -8.40
CA ASP A 120 44.48 29.71 -8.33
C ASP A 120 44.98 31.17 -8.25
N LEU A 121 46.29 31.38 -8.09
CA LEU A 121 46.89 32.72 -8.03
C LEU A 121 46.86 33.49 -9.36
N ASP A 122 46.71 32.81 -10.50
CA ASP A 122 46.54 33.44 -11.82
C ASP A 122 45.07 33.81 -12.10
N GLY A 123 44.16 33.45 -11.19
CA GLY A 123 42.74 33.78 -11.21
C GLY A 123 41.88 32.82 -12.04
N LYS A 124 42.37 31.63 -12.40
CA LYS A 124 41.52 30.60 -13.03
C LYS A 124 40.69 29.91 -11.94
N THR A 125 39.44 29.61 -12.25
CA THR A 125 38.47 29.10 -11.29
C THR A 125 37.78 27.85 -11.82
N THR A 126 37.61 26.86 -10.95
CA THR A 126 36.76 25.68 -11.17
C THR A 126 35.64 25.65 -10.15
N ASN A 127 34.44 25.27 -10.60
CA ASN A 127 33.30 25.00 -9.72
C ASN A 127 32.87 23.55 -9.90
N SER A 128 32.65 22.85 -8.79
CA SER A 128 32.06 21.52 -8.76
C SER A 128 30.85 21.54 -7.85
N SER A 129 29.76 20.88 -8.26
CA SER A 129 28.50 20.89 -7.54
C SER A 129 27.96 19.48 -7.39
N VAL A 130 27.25 19.24 -6.28
CA VAL A 130 26.43 18.05 -6.06
C VAL A 130 25.03 18.45 -5.63
N ASN A 131 24.01 17.79 -6.19
CA ASN A 131 22.61 17.96 -5.77
C ASN A 131 22.25 16.87 -4.76
N PHE A 132 21.51 17.25 -3.73
CA PHE A 132 21.05 16.34 -2.69
C PHE A 132 19.77 16.92 -2.06
N THR A 133 19.02 16.12 -1.33
CA THR A 133 17.73 16.54 -0.76
C THR A 133 17.72 16.24 0.74
N LYS A 134 17.11 17.11 1.55
CA LYS A 134 16.62 16.72 2.88
C LYS A 134 15.13 16.46 2.77
N GLU A 135 14.73 15.24 3.04
CA GLU A 135 13.32 14.88 3.02
C GLU A 135 12.63 15.36 4.32
N PRO A 136 11.37 15.83 4.22
CA PRO A 136 10.60 16.16 5.40
C PRO A 136 10.35 14.89 6.23
N ALA A 137 10.26 15.07 7.54
CA ALA A 137 9.96 13.94 8.42
C ALA A 137 8.57 13.37 8.12
N TYR A 138 8.46 12.04 8.14
CA TYR A 138 7.17 11.38 7.97
C TYR A 138 6.22 11.80 9.10
N ILE A 139 5.01 12.18 8.71
CA ILE A 139 3.94 12.49 9.64
C ILE A 139 3.06 11.25 9.70
N SER A 140 2.90 10.69 10.89
CA SER A 140 2.04 9.52 11.11
C SER A 140 0.66 9.73 10.49
N LYS A 141 0.27 8.79 9.63
CA LYS A 141 -0.96 8.83 8.85
C LYS A 141 -2.15 8.29 9.64
N TYR A 142 -1.89 7.34 10.53
CA TYR A 142 -2.92 6.57 11.22
C TYR A 142 -2.82 6.71 12.74
N PRO A 143 -3.95 6.78 13.48
CA PRO A 143 -3.91 6.88 14.93
C PRO A 143 -3.18 5.69 15.57
N GLY A 144 -2.24 5.97 16.47
CA GLY A 144 -1.54 4.95 17.25
C GLY A 144 -0.38 4.25 16.52
N GLU A 145 -0.02 4.69 15.32
CA GLU A 145 1.14 4.20 14.59
C GLU A 145 2.44 4.58 15.32
N ILE A 146 3.33 3.60 15.53
CA ILE A 146 4.59 3.73 16.29
C ILE A 146 5.82 3.18 15.57
N LEU A 147 5.62 2.55 14.41
CA LEU A 147 6.64 2.14 13.44
C LEU A 147 6.05 2.31 12.04
N TYR A 148 6.84 2.86 11.12
CA TYR A 148 6.59 2.72 9.70
C TYR A 148 7.90 2.48 8.94
N MET A 149 8.04 1.31 8.32
CA MET A 149 9.17 0.95 7.47
C MET A 149 8.65 0.61 6.06
N PRO A 150 8.74 1.54 5.10
CA PRO A 150 8.39 1.27 3.70
C PRO A 150 9.49 0.52 2.94
N PHE A 151 10.71 0.47 3.47
CA PHE A 151 11.86 -0.14 2.79
C PHE A 151 12.29 0.56 1.48
N ASP A 152 11.98 1.85 1.34
CA ASP A 152 12.45 2.74 0.26
C ASP A 152 13.95 3.01 0.32
N GLY A 153 14.74 2.02 -0.07
CA GLY A 153 16.20 2.08 -0.17
C GLY A 153 16.96 2.00 1.16
N ALA A 154 16.26 1.89 2.29
CA ALA A 154 16.88 1.80 3.63
C ALA A 154 16.02 1.05 4.65
N TYR A 155 16.65 0.52 5.70
CA TYR A 155 16.00 -0.16 6.82
C TYR A 155 15.67 0.80 7.97
N VAL A 156 15.00 1.91 7.66
CA VAL A 156 14.73 2.99 8.61
C VAL A 156 13.26 3.01 9.00
N ASP A 157 12.99 3.13 10.30
CA ASP A 157 11.67 3.55 10.78
C ASP A 157 11.46 5.04 10.54
N LEU A 158 10.52 5.41 9.69
CA LEU A 158 10.24 6.81 9.38
C LEU A 158 9.58 7.59 10.53
N ILE A 159 9.11 6.92 11.60
CA ILE A 159 8.55 7.60 12.76
C ILE A 159 9.65 7.98 13.76
N SER A 160 10.46 7.00 14.20
CA SER A 160 11.53 7.28 15.15
C SER A 160 12.87 7.66 14.53
N PHE A 161 13.04 7.44 13.22
CA PHE A 161 14.33 7.50 12.50
C PHE A 161 15.38 6.54 13.07
N GLU A 162 14.92 5.47 13.73
CA GLU A 162 15.79 4.37 14.13
C GLU A 162 16.11 3.53 12.89
N GLU A 163 17.38 3.39 12.57
CA GLU A 163 17.85 2.44 11.58
C GLU A 163 17.94 1.05 12.24
N ALA A 164 17.30 0.07 11.63
CA ALA A 164 17.28 -1.29 12.15
C ALA A 164 18.69 -1.90 12.06
N GLN A 165 19.08 -2.65 13.10
CA GLN A 165 20.32 -3.40 13.05
C GLN A 165 20.18 -4.58 12.08
N GLU A 166 21.07 -4.65 11.10
CA GLU A 166 21.12 -5.72 10.11
C GLU A 166 21.93 -6.93 10.59
N PHE A 167 21.43 -8.11 10.29
CA PHE A 167 22.15 -9.38 10.41
C PHE A 167 22.16 -10.07 9.06
N GLY A 168 23.31 -10.66 8.69
CA GLY A 168 23.51 -11.22 7.36
C GLY A 168 23.73 -10.13 6.30
N ASN A 169 23.21 -10.35 5.09
CA ASN A 169 23.23 -9.36 4.00
C ASN A 169 21.84 -9.33 3.33
N PRO A 170 20.81 -8.76 3.98
CA PRO A 170 19.55 -8.50 3.31
C PRO A 170 19.76 -7.51 2.14
N SER A 171 18.80 -7.42 1.24
CA SER A 171 18.84 -6.46 0.14
C SER A 171 17.53 -5.68 0.02
N ILE A 172 17.52 -4.68 -0.86
CA ILE A 172 16.31 -3.96 -1.27
C ILE A 172 15.97 -4.40 -2.69
N SER A 173 14.72 -4.83 -2.90
CA SER A 173 14.17 -5.20 -4.20
C SER A 173 13.59 -3.98 -4.91
N GLU A 174 13.65 -3.95 -6.26
CA GLU A 174 12.90 -2.99 -7.08
C GLU A 174 11.40 -3.37 -7.21
N GLU A 175 11.05 -4.61 -6.88
CA GLU A 175 9.65 -5.04 -6.79
C GLU A 175 9.06 -4.64 -5.42
N ASN A 176 7.97 -3.87 -5.44
CA ASN A 176 7.33 -3.30 -4.26
C ASN A 176 5.80 -3.22 -4.44
N ILE A 177 5.08 -2.97 -3.35
CA ILE A 177 3.65 -2.61 -3.37
C ILE A 177 3.48 -1.11 -3.63
N ALA A 178 4.39 -0.31 -3.06
CA ALA A 178 4.45 1.13 -3.17
C ALA A 178 5.91 1.61 -2.99
N GLY A 179 6.17 2.86 -3.37
CA GLY A 179 7.48 3.49 -3.14
C GLY A 179 8.58 2.99 -4.08
N ASP A 180 9.81 3.00 -3.58
CA ASP A 180 11.06 2.82 -4.32
C ASP A 180 11.75 1.48 -4.03
N GLY A 181 11.19 0.65 -3.15
CA GLY A 181 11.68 -0.72 -2.96
C GLY A 181 11.02 -1.46 -1.80
N SER A 182 11.35 -2.75 -1.69
CA SER A 182 10.90 -3.60 -0.60
C SER A 182 12.08 -4.29 0.08
N TYR A 183 11.92 -4.74 1.34
CA TYR A 183 12.90 -5.66 1.94
C TYR A 183 12.92 -6.96 1.14
N ALA A 184 14.12 -7.46 0.83
CA ALA A 184 14.35 -8.75 0.21
C ALA A 184 15.20 -9.62 1.14
N GLY A 185 14.57 -10.65 1.70
CA GLY A 185 15.22 -11.59 2.59
C GLY A 185 16.15 -12.56 1.87
N ALA A 186 17.10 -13.09 2.62
CA ALA A 186 17.96 -14.19 2.21
C ALA A 186 18.23 -15.13 3.41
N ALA A 187 18.88 -16.27 3.15
CA ALA A 187 19.29 -17.18 4.20
C ALA A 187 20.15 -16.47 5.27
N ASP A 188 19.80 -16.70 6.54
CA ASP A 188 20.44 -16.13 7.73
C ASP A 188 20.41 -14.59 7.81
N THR A 189 19.47 -13.92 7.12
CA THR A 189 19.30 -12.46 7.18
C THR A 189 18.09 -12.02 7.97
N TYR A 190 18.19 -10.92 8.71
CA TYR A 190 17.07 -10.30 9.41
C TYR A 190 17.42 -8.92 9.95
N LEU A 191 16.40 -8.19 10.40
CA LEU A 191 16.54 -6.89 11.03
C LEU A 191 16.11 -6.96 12.50
N THR A 192 16.71 -6.12 13.34
CA THR A 192 16.27 -5.95 14.73
C THR A 192 16.13 -4.49 15.14
N LEU A 193 15.13 -4.20 15.97
CA LEU A 193 14.91 -2.90 16.61
C LEU A 193 14.85 -3.03 18.13
N ASP A 194 15.10 -1.91 18.83
CA ASP A 194 14.91 -1.86 20.27
C ASP A 194 13.45 -2.14 20.66
N SER A 195 13.28 -3.02 21.64
CA SER A 195 11.96 -3.55 21.97
C SER A 195 11.08 -2.64 22.83
N GLU A 196 11.63 -1.64 23.53
CA GLU A 196 10.94 -1.01 24.66
C GLU A 196 9.65 -0.30 24.23
N ARG A 197 9.66 0.38 23.07
CA ARG A 197 8.51 1.13 22.55
C ARG A 197 7.34 0.26 22.09
N PHE A 198 7.58 -1.03 21.87
CA PHE A 198 6.58 -1.97 21.35
C PHE A 198 5.80 -2.69 22.46
N LYS A 199 6.23 -2.58 23.73
CA LYS A 199 5.66 -3.31 24.89
C LYS A 199 4.40 -2.64 25.43
N ASN A 200 3.35 -2.62 24.61
CA ASN A 200 2.06 -2.01 24.92
C ASN A 200 1.03 -3.04 25.40
N THR A 201 -0.04 -2.60 26.05
CA THR A 201 -1.15 -3.48 26.47
C THR A 201 -2.02 -3.95 25.29
N GLU A 202 -1.97 -3.19 24.20
CA GLU A 202 -2.54 -3.52 22.91
C GLU A 202 -1.48 -3.34 21.84
N PHE A 203 -1.53 -4.14 20.78
CA PHE A 203 -0.50 -4.17 19.76
C PHE A 203 -1.09 -4.65 18.43
N SER A 204 -0.76 -3.98 17.33
CA SER A 204 -1.07 -4.49 16.00
C SER A 204 0.11 -4.34 15.07
N ALA A 205 0.20 -5.22 14.07
CA ALA A 205 1.09 -5.05 12.94
C ALA A 205 0.33 -5.33 11.64
N ILE A 206 0.69 -4.62 10.58
CA ILE A 206 0.22 -4.82 9.21
C ILE A 206 1.40 -4.61 8.27
N PHE A 207 1.47 -5.43 7.23
CA PHE A 207 2.51 -5.36 6.21
C PHE A 207 2.11 -6.17 4.98
N TRP A 208 2.77 -5.91 3.87
CA TRP A 208 2.63 -6.70 2.64
C TRP A 208 3.78 -7.68 2.51
N MET A 209 3.49 -8.89 2.07
CA MET A 209 4.50 -9.89 1.73
C MET A 209 4.26 -10.49 0.36
N LYS A 210 5.33 -10.62 -0.42
CA LYS A 210 5.34 -11.47 -1.60
C LYS A 210 5.93 -12.82 -1.22
N VAL A 211 5.05 -13.74 -0.83
CA VAL A 211 5.43 -14.99 -0.16
C VAL A 211 6.06 -15.96 -1.15
N ASN A 212 7.21 -16.51 -0.79
CA ASN A 212 7.85 -17.56 -1.57
C ASN A 212 7.68 -18.94 -0.89
N SER A 213 8.04 -20.02 -1.60
CA SER A 213 7.92 -21.39 -1.05
C SER A 213 9.10 -21.82 -0.16
N THR A 214 10.11 -20.98 0.06
CA THR A 214 11.36 -21.37 0.73
C THR A 214 11.88 -20.24 1.61
N PRO A 215 12.14 -20.48 2.90
CA PRO A 215 12.14 -21.78 3.58
C PRO A 215 10.74 -22.32 3.91
N ASP A 216 10.67 -23.60 4.28
CA ASP A 216 9.43 -24.22 4.77
C ASP A 216 8.95 -23.65 6.11
N ARG A 217 9.84 -22.96 6.86
CA ARG A 217 9.56 -22.38 8.17
C ARG A 217 10.36 -21.11 8.34
N ALA A 218 9.70 -20.04 8.75
CA ALA A 218 10.35 -18.78 9.06
C ALA A 218 9.55 -18.00 10.10
N GLY A 219 10.25 -17.25 10.96
CA GLY A 219 9.62 -16.19 11.73
C GLY A 219 9.50 -14.95 10.84
N ILE A 220 8.43 -14.18 11.02
CA ILE A 220 8.16 -12.97 10.24
C ILE A 220 8.29 -11.75 11.13
N LEU A 221 7.59 -11.74 12.26
CA LEU A 221 7.67 -10.68 13.25
C LEU A 221 7.64 -11.31 14.62
N THR A 222 8.71 -11.16 15.39
CA THR A 222 8.82 -11.78 16.72
C THR A 222 9.32 -10.78 17.75
N LEU A 223 8.68 -10.75 18.91
CA LEU A 223 9.17 -10.03 20.08
C LEU A 223 8.94 -10.91 21.30
N SER A 224 10.00 -11.57 21.73
CA SER A 224 9.94 -12.55 22.80
C SER A 224 11.21 -12.60 23.66
N PRO A 225 11.20 -13.29 24.81
CA PRO A 225 12.42 -13.49 25.59
C PRO A 225 13.43 -14.41 24.88
N PRO A 226 14.71 -14.38 25.31
CA PRO A 226 15.69 -15.37 24.91
C PRO A 226 15.23 -16.81 25.15
N LEU A 227 15.81 -17.75 24.39
CA LEU A 227 15.54 -19.17 24.54
C LEU A 227 15.79 -19.65 25.99
N ILE A 228 14.90 -20.52 26.48
CA ILE A 228 15.07 -21.21 27.76
C ILE A 228 16.30 -22.12 27.65
N ASP A 229 17.26 -21.89 28.55
CA ASP A 229 18.55 -22.58 28.58
C ASP A 229 19.32 -22.56 27.24
N GLY A 230 19.00 -21.59 26.36
CA GLY A 230 19.61 -21.47 25.03
C GLY A 230 19.11 -22.48 24.00
N THR A 231 18.05 -23.25 24.29
CA THR A 231 17.61 -24.36 23.42
C THR A 231 16.12 -24.39 23.11
N ASP A 232 15.26 -23.96 24.04
CA ASP A 232 13.81 -24.06 23.87
C ASP A 232 13.17 -22.67 23.72
N ASN A 233 12.10 -22.58 22.92
CA ASN A 233 11.33 -21.35 22.77
C ASN A 233 10.53 -21.04 24.05
N ASP A 234 10.64 -19.82 24.61
CA ASP A 234 9.80 -19.39 25.73
C ASP A 234 8.43 -18.87 25.25
N LEU A 235 7.52 -19.78 24.91
CA LEU A 235 6.18 -19.41 24.41
C LEU A 235 5.30 -18.69 25.44
N SER A 236 5.71 -18.63 26.71
CA SER A 236 4.88 -18.05 27.77
C SER A 236 4.84 -16.53 27.77
N LYS A 237 5.75 -15.84 27.05
CA LYS A 237 5.87 -14.37 27.01
C LYS A 237 6.05 -13.84 25.60
N GLY A 238 5.60 -12.62 25.32
CA GLY A 238 5.77 -11.96 24.02
C GLY A 238 4.94 -12.58 22.90
N PHE A 239 5.24 -12.27 21.64
CA PHE A 239 4.54 -12.83 20.48
C PHE A 239 5.49 -13.37 19.40
N ARG A 240 4.95 -14.25 18.56
CA ARG A 240 5.57 -14.70 17.31
C ARG A 240 4.53 -14.80 16.23
N PHE A 241 4.72 -14.04 15.16
CA PHE A 241 4.04 -14.23 13.90
C PHE A 241 5.00 -14.91 12.93
N PHE A 242 4.61 -16.08 12.42
CA PHE A 242 5.51 -16.97 11.68
C PHE A 242 4.73 -17.81 10.66
N ARG A 243 5.45 -18.48 9.75
CA ARG A 243 4.86 -19.39 8.75
C ARG A 243 5.46 -20.78 8.77
N GLU A 244 4.67 -21.76 8.33
CA GLU A 244 5.10 -23.16 8.13
C GLU A 244 4.48 -23.77 6.85
N ASN A 245 5.18 -24.70 6.20
CA ASN A 245 4.70 -25.45 5.04
C ASN A 245 3.38 -26.21 5.36
N ALA A 246 2.40 -26.04 4.48
CA ALA A 246 1.11 -26.71 4.52
C ALA A 246 0.78 -27.33 3.15
N ASN A 247 1.42 -28.46 2.83
CA ASN A 247 1.20 -29.21 1.58
C ASN A 247 1.45 -28.40 0.29
N GLY A 248 2.51 -27.57 0.28
CA GLY A 248 2.85 -26.69 -0.84
C GLY A 248 2.38 -25.24 -0.64
N MET A 249 1.40 -25.02 0.23
CA MET A 249 1.01 -23.70 0.73
C MET A 249 1.91 -23.26 1.89
N GLN A 250 1.79 -22.00 2.31
CA GLN A 250 2.45 -21.43 3.48
C GLN A 250 1.40 -20.98 4.50
N ARG A 251 1.37 -21.60 5.68
CA ARG A 251 0.40 -21.28 6.74
C ARG A 251 0.95 -20.26 7.70
N PHE A 252 0.28 -19.12 7.84
CA PHE A 252 0.63 -18.09 8.81
C PHE A 252 -0.04 -18.31 10.16
N LYS A 253 0.71 -18.08 11.24
CA LYS A 253 0.28 -18.37 12.62
C LYS A 253 0.75 -17.30 13.57
N LEU A 254 -0.09 -17.01 14.56
CA LEU A 254 0.27 -16.17 15.70
C LEU A 254 0.31 -17.02 16.99
N ASN A 255 1.37 -16.85 17.76
CA ASN A 255 1.48 -17.31 19.14
C ASN A 255 1.67 -16.11 20.08
N VAL A 256 0.88 -16.07 21.16
CA VAL A 256 0.94 -14.99 22.16
C VAL A 256 1.10 -15.55 23.57
N GLY A 257 2.13 -15.11 24.28
CA GLY A 257 2.42 -15.51 25.65
C GLY A 257 1.65 -14.69 26.68
N THR A 258 0.93 -15.36 27.58
CA THR A 258 0.06 -14.75 28.62
C THR A 258 0.68 -14.74 30.02
N GLY A 259 1.92 -15.18 30.11
CA GLY A 259 2.69 -15.29 31.33
C GLY A 259 2.78 -16.70 31.90
N THR A 260 1.80 -17.56 31.62
CA THR A 260 1.79 -18.97 32.08
C THR A 260 2.06 -19.95 30.95
N ASP A 261 1.53 -19.69 29.76
CA ASP A 261 1.68 -20.52 28.56
C ASP A 261 1.43 -19.64 27.31
N GLY A 262 1.70 -20.20 26.13
CA GLY A 262 1.40 -19.57 24.85
C GLY A 262 0.01 -19.94 24.33
N THR A 263 -0.76 -18.96 23.88
CA THR A 263 -2.04 -19.14 23.18
C THR A 263 -1.82 -19.16 21.67
N TRP A 264 -2.49 -20.08 20.98
CA TRP A 264 -2.34 -20.34 19.55
C TRP A 264 -3.50 -19.78 18.71
N PHE A 265 -3.16 -18.98 17.71
CA PHE A 265 -4.06 -18.46 16.70
C PHE A 265 -3.63 -19.00 15.34
N ASP A 266 -4.01 -20.25 15.10
CA ASP A 266 -3.84 -20.98 13.83
C ASP A 266 -5.21 -21.05 13.13
N GLY A 267 -5.32 -20.42 11.96
CA GLY A 267 -6.53 -20.36 11.14
C GLY A 267 -6.76 -21.61 10.29
N GLY A 268 -5.87 -22.59 10.32
CA GLY A 268 -5.95 -23.76 9.45
C GLY A 268 -5.83 -23.37 7.98
N GLU A 269 -6.64 -23.99 7.12
CA GLU A 269 -6.65 -23.72 5.67
C GLU A 269 -7.02 -22.27 5.32
N ALA A 270 -7.78 -21.58 6.18
CA ALA A 270 -8.07 -20.16 5.98
C ALA A 270 -6.83 -19.27 6.10
N ALA A 271 -5.76 -19.76 6.75
CA ALA A 271 -4.50 -19.05 6.92
C ALA A 271 -3.39 -19.53 5.95
N ASP A 272 -3.76 -20.32 4.93
CA ASP A 272 -2.84 -20.82 3.91
C ASP A 272 -2.72 -19.83 2.74
N VAL A 273 -1.50 -19.45 2.40
CA VAL A 273 -1.17 -18.63 1.22
C VAL A 273 -0.48 -19.50 0.17
N ASP A 274 -0.89 -19.37 -1.10
CA ASP A 274 -0.25 -20.06 -2.21
C ASP A 274 0.97 -19.25 -2.69
N PRO A 275 2.21 -19.70 -2.43
CA PRO A 275 3.40 -18.97 -2.89
C PRO A 275 3.60 -19.02 -4.42
N THR A 276 2.80 -19.80 -5.15
CA THR A 276 2.93 -19.94 -6.61
C THR A 276 2.14 -18.90 -7.40
N THR A 277 1.20 -18.18 -6.78
CA THR A 277 0.49 -17.07 -7.43
C THR A 277 1.43 -15.92 -7.75
N ASN A 278 2.52 -15.79 -6.98
CA ASN A 278 3.51 -14.71 -7.12
C ASN A 278 2.84 -13.33 -7.01
N GLU A 279 1.86 -13.23 -6.11
CA GLU A 279 1.11 -12.02 -5.78
C GLU A 279 1.51 -11.50 -4.38
N TRP A 280 1.29 -10.21 -4.17
CA TRP A 280 1.41 -9.59 -2.86
C TRP A 280 0.20 -9.94 -2.00
N VAL A 281 0.44 -10.30 -0.75
CA VAL A 281 -0.58 -10.63 0.24
C VAL A 281 -0.41 -9.70 1.43
N ASN A 282 -1.51 -9.12 1.92
CA ASN A 282 -1.48 -8.34 3.15
C ASN A 282 -1.65 -9.26 4.36
N LEU A 283 -0.76 -9.08 5.34
CA LEU A 283 -0.78 -9.83 6.58
C LEU A 283 -0.91 -8.84 7.73
N ALA A 284 -1.85 -9.11 8.63
CA ALA A 284 -2.02 -8.32 9.83
C ALA A 284 -2.37 -9.19 11.03
N PHE A 285 -2.09 -8.67 12.22
CA PHE A 285 -2.64 -9.23 13.45
C PHE A 285 -2.86 -8.13 14.49
N THR A 286 -3.84 -8.35 15.35
CA THR A 286 -4.16 -7.50 16.50
C THR A 286 -4.11 -8.30 17.79
N ILE A 287 -3.63 -7.68 18.86
CA ILE A 287 -3.55 -8.24 20.20
C ILE A 287 -4.14 -7.21 21.16
N THR A 288 -5.16 -7.61 21.92
CA THR A 288 -5.76 -6.82 22.98
C THR A 288 -5.52 -7.45 24.36
N GLY A 289 -6.07 -6.84 25.41
CA GLY A 289 -6.09 -7.45 26.73
C GLY A 289 -6.96 -8.72 26.84
N SER A 290 -7.85 -8.97 25.88
CA SER A 290 -8.85 -10.06 25.96
C SER A 290 -8.94 -10.95 24.72
N GLU A 291 -8.30 -10.58 23.61
CA GLU A 291 -8.49 -11.24 22.31
C GLU A 291 -7.24 -11.04 21.44
N ALA A 292 -6.99 -11.97 20.52
CA ALA A 292 -6.12 -11.71 19.37
C ALA A 292 -6.73 -12.24 18.07
N THR A 293 -6.42 -11.54 16.99
CA THR A 293 -7.00 -11.79 15.66
C THR A 293 -5.90 -11.76 14.61
N VAL A 294 -5.95 -12.69 13.65
CA VAL A 294 -5.06 -12.80 12.50
C VAL A 294 -5.86 -12.53 11.24
N TYR A 295 -5.29 -11.72 10.35
CA TYR A 295 -5.90 -11.31 9.10
C TYR A 295 -4.99 -11.65 7.91
N ILE A 296 -5.61 -12.08 6.82
CA ILE A 296 -4.98 -12.21 5.50
C ILE A 296 -5.88 -11.51 4.49
N ASP A 297 -5.32 -10.62 3.69
CA ASP A 297 -6.03 -9.78 2.72
C ASP A 297 -7.26 -9.08 3.32
N GLY A 298 -7.05 -8.53 4.52
CA GLY A 298 -8.08 -7.81 5.26
C GLY A 298 -9.20 -8.69 5.82
N GLN A 299 -9.16 -10.02 5.65
CA GLN A 299 -10.15 -10.96 6.20
C GLN A 299 -9.66 -11.59 7.48
N ILE A 300 -10.56 -11.77 8.46
CA ILE A 300 -10.26 -12.55 9.66
C ILE A 300 -10.11 -14.02 9.28
N VAL A 301 -8.91 -14.56 9.45
CA VAL A 301 -8.64 -16.00 9.27
C VAL A 301 -8.62 -16.75 10.61
N LYS A 302 -8.40 -16.02 11.71
CA LYS A 302 -8.45 -16.58 13.07
C LYS A 302 -8.70 -15.49 14.12
N GLU A 303 -9.61 -15.78 15.04
CA GLU A 303 -9.87 -14.98 16.25
C GLU A 303 -9.99 -15.89 17.47
N GLY A 304 -9.70 -15.37 18.66
CA GLY A 304 -9.98 -16.06 19.91
C GLY A 304 -9.59 -15.31 21.18
N ASP A 305 -10.08 -15.84 22.31
CA ASP A 305 -9.82 -15.28 23.64
C ASP A 305 -8.32 -15.28 23.99
N LEU A 306 -7.88 -14.21 24.63
CA LEU A 306 -6.54 -14.01 25.19
C LEU A 306 -6.64 -13.47 26.62
N ALA A 307 -5.64 -13.75 27.46
CA ALA A 307 -5.55 -13.20 28.82
C ALA A 307 -4.51 -12.07 28.92
N GLY A 308 -4.42 -11.24 27.88
CA GLY A 308 -3.39 -10.21 27.72
C GLY A 308 -1.99 -10.78 27.47
N ILE A 309 -1.15 -9.97 26.84
CA ILE A 309 0.25 -10.33 26.56
C ILE A 309 1.15 -10.04 27.77
N ASP A 310 2.09 -10.95 28.06
CA ASP A 310 3.14 -10.75 29.06
C ASP A 310 4.48 -10.47 28.37
N TRP A 311 5.04 -9.28 28.59
CA TRP A 311 6.31 -8.84 27.99
C TRP A 311 7.55 -9.22 28.80
N THR A 312 7.41 -9.94 29.92
CA THR A 312 8.53 -10.23 30.83
C THR A 312 9.69 -10.88 30.08
N GLY A 313 10.84 -10.21 30.05
CA GLY A 313 12.07 -10.71 29.42
C GLY A 313 12.13 -10.55 27.90
N ALA A 314 11.05 -10.12 27.23
CA ALA A 314 11.09 -9.80 25.80
C ALA A 314 12.01 -8.59 25.57
N ASN A 315 12.99 -8.74 24.67
CA ASN A 315 14.12 -7.80 24.61
C ASN A 315 14.53 -7.36 23.19
N VAL A 316 13.96 -7.92 22.14
CA VAL A 316 14.28 -7.54 20.76
C VAL A 316 13.08 -7.79 19.85
N LEU A 317 12.73 -6.80 19.02
CA LEU A 317 11.83 -7.01 17.90
C LEU A 317 12.66 -7.50 16.72
N SER A 318 12.36 -8.69 16.20
CA SER A 318 13.00 -9.27 15.02
C SER A 318 12.02 -9.26 13.85
N ILE A 319 12.50 -8.80 12.70
CA ILE A 319 11.75 -8.64 11.45
C ILE A 319 12.34 -9.59 10.42
N MET A 320 11.47 -10.32 9.73
CA MET A 320 11.76 -11.38 8.76
C MET A 320 12.62 -12.52 9.33
N SER A 321 12.51 -12.77 10.63
CA SER A 321 13.13 -13.93 11.27
C SER A 321 12.53 -14.27 12.64
N GLY A 322 12.71 -15.53 13.06
CA GLY A 322 12.55 -15.93 14.46
C GLY A 322 13.84 -15.78 15.27
N ALA A 323 15.00 -15.59 14.64
CA ALA A 323 16.24 -15.32 15.36
C ALA A 323 16.22 -13.93 16.03
N PRO A 324 16.85 -13.78 17.21
CA PRO A 324 17.56 -14.81 17.96
C PRO A 324 16.66 -15.66 18.89
N ASN A 325 15.42 -15.24 19.15
CA ASN A 325 14.65 -15.66 20.32
C ASN A 325 13.57 -16.74 20.07
N PHE A 326 13.38 -17.16 18.82
CA PHE A 326 12.40 -18.14 18.37
C PHE A 326 13.01 -19.10 17.32
N THR A 327 14.14 -19.72 17.64
CA THR A 327 14.90 -20.54 16.68
C THR A 327 14.83 -22.04 16.93
N ALA A 328 14.29 -22.49 18.07
CA ALA A 328 14.31 -23.91 18.47
C ALA A 328 13.63 -24.86 17.46
N TRP A 329 12.71 -24.33 16.65
CA TRP A 329 11.97 -25.08 15.62
C TRP A 329 12.38 -24.72 14.20
N ASN A 330 13.57 -24.13 14.04
CA ASN A 330 14.15 -23.72 12.77
C ASN A 330 13.34 -22.63 12.04
N HIS A 331 12.65 -21.76 12.77
CA HIS A 331 12.10 -20.50 12.26
C HIS A 331 13.21 -19.46 12.24
N LEU A 332 14.17 -19.63 11.33
CA LEU A 332 15.31 -18.71 11.16
C LEU A 332 14.86 -17.52 10.32
N SER A 333 15.54 -17.20 9.23
CA SER A 333 15.19 -16.10 8.32
C SER A 333 14.09 -16.46 7.33
N ASP A 334 13.37 -15.44 6.85
CA ASP A 334 12.48 -15.54 5.69
C ASP A 334 13.16 -14.97 4.43
N GLU A 335 12.95 -15.60 3.27
CA GLU A 335 13.50 -15.17 1.98
C GLU A 335 12.45 -14.47 1.08
N SER A 336 11.25 -14.21 1.61
CA SER A 336 10.19 -13.48 0.92
C SER A 336 10.52 -11.99 0.82
N LEU A 337 9.72 -11.27 0.01
CA LEU A 337 9.70 -9.82 0.05
C LEU A 337 8.77 -9.33 1.17
N LEU A 338 9.15 -8.24 1.84
CA LEU A 338 8.34 -7.54 2.84
C LEU A 338 8.29 -6.06 2.48
N ASP A 339 7.09 -5.48 2.59
CA ASP A 339 6.86 -4.08 2.26
C ASP A 339 5.85 -3.44 3.21
N GLU A 340 5.89 -2.11 3.32
CA GLU A 340 4.92 -1.28 4.06
C GLU A 340 4.66 -1.76 5.51
N LEU A 341 5.72 -2.07 6.26
CA LEU A 341 5.58 -2.56 7.64
C LEU A 341 5.17 -1.43 8.58
N ARG A 342 3.98 -1.56 9.18
CA ARG A 342 3.46 -0.65 10.20
C ARG A 342 3.16 -1.40 11.50
N ILE A 343 3.48 -0.76 12.63
CA ILE A 343 3.11 -1.25 13.98
C ILE A 343 2.34 -0.18 14.73
N PHE A 344 1.34 -0.61 15.51
CA PHE A 344 0.45 0.22 16.29
C PHE A 344 0.52 -0.11 17.77
N ASN A 345 0.38 0.90 18.63
CA ASN A 345 0.26 0.76 20.09
C ASN A 345 -1.18 0.50 20.58
N ARG A 346 -2.06 0.09 19.65
CA ARG A 346 -3.47 -0.23 19.87
C ARG A 346 -3.91 -1.37 18.96
N ALA A 347 -5.06 -1.95 19.25
CA ALA A 347 -5.76 -2.76 18.26
C ALA A 347 -6.34 -1.85 17.16
N ILE A 348 -6.03 -2.15 15.89
CA ILE A 348 -6.69 -1.57 14.71
C ILE A 348 -7.87 -2.45 14.29
N THR A 349 -8.94 -1.85 13.78
CA THR A 349 -10.12 -2.62 13.34
C THR A 349 -9.88 -3.25 11.97
N GLN A 350 -10.71 -4.24 11.61
CA GLN A 350 -10.70 -4.80 10.26
C GLN A 350 -10.90 -3.74 9.17
N GLN A 351 -11.77 -2.75 9.39
CA GLN A 351 -11.96 -1.64 8.44
C GLN A 351 -10.71 -0.77 8.32
N GLU A 352 -10.01 -0.52 9.43
CA GLU A 352 -8.75 0.24 9.39
C GLU A 352 -7.65 -0.54 8.63
N ILE A 353 -7.57 -1.86 8.81
CA ILE A 353 -6.66 -2.73 8.03
C ILE A 353 -6.94 -2.60 6.54
N GLN A 354 -8.21 -2.71 6.13
CA GLN A 354 -8.61 -2.60 4.73
C GLN A 354 -8.38 -1.21 4.15
N GLN A 355 -8.59 -0.16 4.94
CA GLN A 355 -8.25 1.20 4.52
C GLN A 355 -6.75 1.36 4.31
N ILE A 356 -5.91 0.83 5.21
CA ILE A 356 -4.45 0.85 5.07
C ILE A 356 -4.04 0.09 3.81
N MET A 357 -4.60 -1.09 3.57
CA MET A 357 -4.33 -1.85 2.35
C MET A 357 -4.68 -1.05 1.09
N ALA A 358 -5.82 -0.38 1.08
CA ALA A 358 -6.24 0.43 -0.06
C ALA A 358 -5.36 1.66 -0.25
N ASP A 359 -4.93 2.26 0.85
CA ASP A 359 -4.02 3.39 0.85
C ASP A 359 -2.62 3.02 0.34
N ASP A 360 -2.11 1.84 0.71
CA ASP A 360 -0.77 1.37 0.33
C ASP A 360 -0.77 0.84 -1.11
N SER A 361 -1.74 0.01 -1.50
CA SER A 361 -1.79 -0.63 -2.83
C SER A 361 -2.50 0.18 -3.91
N GLY A 362 -3.32 1.16 -3.52
CA GLY A 362 -4.28 1.82 -4.42
C GLY A 362 -5.48 0.96 -4.83
N LEU A 363 -5.63 -0.26 -4.28
CA LEU A 363 -6.71 -1.21 -4.61
C LEU A 363 -7.79 -1.25 -3.53
N PHE A 364 -9.04 -1.45 -3.91
CA PHE A 364 -10.12 -1.65 -2.94
C PHE A 364 -10.10 -3.07 -2.35
N VAL A 365 -10.21 -3.19 -1.02
CA VAL A 365 -10.23 -4.47 -0.30
C VAL A 365 -11.54 -4.59 0.46
N SER A 366 -12.29 -5.65 0.14
CA SER A 366 -13.62 -5.91 0.71
C SER A 366 -13.55 -6.67 2.03
N SER A 367 -14.50 -6.47 2.95
CA SER A 367 -14.69 -7.31 4.16
C SER A 367 -15.58 -8.55 3.96
N TYR A 368 -16.11 -8.74 2.76
CA TYR A 368 -16.94 -9.88 2.43
C TYR A 368 -16.07 -10.87 1.63
N PRO A 369 -15.92 -12.13 2.09
CA PRO A 369 -15.24 -13.14 1.30
C PRO A 369 -16.11 -13.43 0.06
N PRO A 370 -15.62 -13.19 -1.17
CA PRO A 370 -16.39 -13.49 -2.37
C PRO A 370 -16.74 -14.98 -2.39
N THR A 371 -18.01 -15.28 -2.68
CA THR A 371 -18.47 -16.67 -2.79
C THR A 371 -18.12 -17.25 -4.15
N PHE A 372 -18.03 -16.38 -5.15
CA PHE A 372 -17.80 -16.73 -6.55
C PHE A 372 -16.62 -15.95 -7.12
N ASP A 373 -15.96 -16.56 -8.11
CA ASP A 373 -14.84 -15.92 -8.81
C ASP A 373 -15.29 -14.61 -9.49
N GLY A 374 -14.48 -13.57 -9.33
CA GLY A 374 -14.74 -12.23 -9.86
C GLY A 374 -15.87 -11.44 -9.19
N GLU A 375 -16.48 -11.94 -8.12
CA GLU A 375 -17.53 -11.22 -7.39
C GLU A 375 -16.97 -9.96 -6.70
N MET A 376 -17.71 -8.84 -6.80
CA MET A 376 -17.24 -7.51 -6.36
C MET A 376 -18.32 -6.64 -5.70
N PHE A 377 -19.55 -7.15 -5.64
CA PHE A 377 -20.72 -6.49 -5.06
C PHE A 377 -21.74 -7.56 -4.69
N TYR A 378 -22.33 -7.44 -3.51
CA TYR A 378 -23.40 -8.34 -3.08
C TYR A 378 -24.40 -7.64 -2.17
N MET A 379 -25.69 -7.71 -2.53
CA MET A 379 -26.82 -7.28 -1.71
C MET A 379 -27.83 -8.42 -1.56
N PRO A 380 -27.89 -9.09 -0.39
CA PRO A 380 -28.87 -10.16 -0.14
C PRO A 380 -30.28 -9.65 0.15
N PHE A 381 -30.45 -8.38 0.54
CA PHE A 381 -31.76 -7.83 0.94
C PHE A 381 -32.42 -8.48 2.17
N ASP A 382 -31.65 -9.16 3.02
CA ASP A 382 -32.05 -9.73 4.31
C ASP A 382 -32.36 -8.67 5.40
N GLY A 383 -33.41 -7.89 5.19
CA GLY A 383 -33.86 -6.86 6.14
C GLY A 383 -32.94 -5.63 6.21
N SER A 384 -31.98 -5.50 5.29
CA SER A 384 -31.14 -4.31 5.11
C SER A 384 -30.81 -4.11 3.63
N TYR A 385 -30.46 -2.88 3.24
CA TYR A 385 -29.97 -2.53 1.89
C TYR A 385 -28.44 -2.41 1.84
N ASN A 386 -27.77 -3.21 2.68
CA ASN A 386 -26.33 -3.18 2.85
C ASN A 386 -25.63 -3.93 1.72
N GLU A 387 -24.70 -3.25 1.05
CA GLU A 387 -23.74 -3.86 0.14
C GLU A 387 -22.61 -4.51 0.96
N ARG A 388 -22.46 -5.82 0.86
CA ARG A 388 -21.58 -6.58 1.75
C ARG A 388 -20.10 -6.33 1.49
N PHE A 389 -19.69 -6.04 0.26
CA PHE A 389 -18.27 -5.89 -0.05
C PHE A 389 -17.67 -4.67 0.62
N ARG A 390 -18.37 -3.53 0.56
CA ARG A 390 -17.97 -2.25 1.14
C ARG A 390 -18.56 -2.03 2.52
N ASN A 391 -19.51 -2.88 2.94
CA ASN A 391 -20.34 -2.71 4.13
C ASN A 391 -21.00 -1.31 4.16
N VAL A 392 -21.53 -0.88 3.02
CA VAL A 392 -22.19 0.42 2.83
C VAL A 392 -23.65 0.20 2.49
N ASP A 393 -24.55 0.90 3.18
CA ASP A 393 -25.97 0.89 2.85
C ASP A 393 -26.23 1.71 1.57
N ALA A 394 -27.05 1.15 0.68
CA ALA A 394 -27.57 1.90 -0.45
C ALA A 394 -28.43 3.08 0.03
N THR A 395 -28.45 4.16 -0.74
CA THR A 395 -29.38 5.27 -0.48
C THR A 395 -30.78 4.87 -0.91
N GLU A 396 -31.73 4.94 0.01
CA GLU A 396 -33.15 4.72 -0.25
C GLU A 396 -33.81 5.97 -0.83
N VAL A 397 -34.51 5.82 -1.95
CA VAL A 397 -35.40 6.83 -2.51
C VAL A 397 -36.84 6.31 -2.46
N GLY A 398 -37.76 7.15 -1.99
CA GLY A 398 -39.16 6.78 -1.84
C GLY A 398 -39.40 5.95 -0.58
N THR A 399 -40.20 4.88 -0.71
CA THR A 399 -40.58 3.99 0.38
C THR A 399 -40.56 2.52 -0.07
N PRO A 400 -39.41 1.97 -0.53
CA PRO A 400 -39.28 0.54 -0.74
C PRO A 400 -39.43 -0.21 0.59
N THR A 401 -39.79 -1.49 0.54
CA THR A 401 -39.90 -2.33 1.73
C THR A 401 -39.21 -3.67 1.51
N PHE A 402 -39.33 -4.59 2.47
CA PHE A 402 -38.96 -5.99 2.30
C PHE A 402 -40.21 -6.83 2.03
N ALA A 403 -40.04 -7.95 1.32
CA ALA A 403 -41.15 -8.76 0.83
C ALA A 403 -41.75 -9.75 1.86
N ASP A 404 -41.09 -9.97 3.01
CA ASP A 404 -41.37 -11.07 3.94
C ASP A 404 -41.33 -12.47 3.26
N GLU A 405 -40.64 -12.54 2.12
CA GLU A 405 -40.30 -13.75 1.37
C GLU A 405 -39.01 -13.50 0.57
N SER A 406 -38.31 -14.58 0.23
CA SER A 406 -37.05 -14.56 -0.51
C SER A 406 -36.81 -15.91 -1.19
N VAL A 407 -35.77 -15.99 -2.01
CA VAL A 407 -35.19 -17.24 -2.48
C VAL A 407 -34.20 -17.78 -1.46
N GLU A 408 -33.32 -16.92 -0.95
CA GLU A 408 -32.36 -17.23 0.11
C GLU A 408 -32.48 -16.22 1.26
N GLY A 409 -32.06 -16.60 2.46
CA GLY A 409 -32.13 -15.71 3.63
C GLY A 409 -33.55 -15.47 4.17
N ASP A 410 -33.75 -14.30 4.76
CA ASP A 410 -34.96 -13.91 5.49
C ASP A 410 -35.91 -13.01 4.67
N ASN A 411 -35.39 -12.25 3.70
CA ASN A 411 -36.16 -11.22 2.97
C ASN A 411 -35.57 -10.88 1.60
N ALA A 412 -36.43 -10.36 0.71
CA ALA A 412 -36.05 -9.76 -0.56
C ALA A 412 -36.43 -8.27 -0.61
N TYR A 413 -35.78 -7.50 -1.49
CA TYR A 413 -36.20 -6.13 -1.83
C TYR A 413 -37.60 -6.16 -2.43
N ALA A 414 -38.50 -5.34 -1.91
CA ALA A 414 -39.83 -5.11 -2.45
C ALA A 414 -39.96 -3.70 -3.01
N GLY A 415 -40.07 -3.61 -4.34
CA GLY A 415 -40.27 -2.36 -5.04
C GLY A 415 -41.62 -1.70 -4.71
N ALA A 416 -41.63 -0.37 -4.74
CA ALA A 416 -42.82 0.45 -4.52
C ALA A 416 -42.89 1.58 -5.56
N THR A 417 -44.06 2.19 -5.70
CA THR A 417 -44.24 3.34 -6.62
C THR A 417 -43.22 4.43 -6.29
N ASP A 418 -42.55 4.95 -7.33
CA ASP A 418 -41.52 5.99 -7.23
C ASP A 418 -40.43 5.69 -6.19
N SER A 419 -40.12 4.40 -5.97
CA SER A 419 -39.17 3.95 -4.95
C SER A 419 -38.08 3.07 -5.54
N TYR A 420 -36.84 3.25 -5.08
CA TYR A 420 -35.65 2.55 -5.58
C TYR A 420 -34.46 2.74 -4.65
N LEU A 421 -33.38 2.02 -4.93
CA LEU A 421 -32.10 2.22 -4.25
C LEU A 421 -31.08 2.81 -5.21
N THR A 422 -30.17 3.61 -4.67
CA THR A 422 -29.00 4.07 -5.41
C THR A 422 -27.71 3.74 -4.69
N PHE A 423 -26.73 3.25 -5.44
CA PHE A 423 -25.39 2.94 -4.94
C PHE A 423 -24.33 3.68 -5.76
N PRO A 424 -23.35 4.36 -5.14
CA PRO A 424 -22.31 5.08 -5.88
C PRO A 424 -21.43 4.12 -6.67
N ALA A 425 -21.20 4.41 -7.95
CA ALA A 425 -20.43 3.51 -8.82
C ALA A 425 -18.91 3.59 -8.58
N ASN A 426 -18.42 4.70 -8.02
CA ASN A 426 -16.98 5.00 -7.94
C ASN A 426 -16.48 5.30 -6.51
N GLU A 427 -17.39 5.49 -5.54
CA GLU A 427 -16.99 5.77 -4.16
C GLU A 427 -16.72 4.46 -3.41
N SER A 428 -15.63 4.42 -2.65
CA SER A 428 -15.22 3.23 -1.87
C SER A 428 -14.95 1.99 -2.73
N GLY A 429 -14.33 2.17 -3.91
CA GLY A 429 -13.93 1.11 -4.83
C GLY A 429 -14.87 0.98 -6.02
N ALA A 430 -14.35 1.20 -7.23
CA ALA A 430 -15.15 1.24 -8.45
C ALA A 430 -15.90 -0.07 -8.70
N ILE A 431 -17.17 0.03 -9.08
CA ILE A 431 -17.97 -1.10 -9.59
C ILE A 431 -18.11 -1.09 -11.12
N THR A 432 -17.28 -0.30 -11.79
CA THR A 432 -17.16 -0.22 -13.24
C THR A 432 -15.88 -0.94 -13.69
N THR A 433 -16.02 -1.92 -14.58
CA THR A 433 -14.94 -2.82 -15.00
C THR A 433 -15.00 -3.06 -16.50
N ASP A 434 -13.89 -3.45 -17.12
CA ASP A 434 -13.79 -3.66 -18.58
C ASP A 434 -14.72 -4.79 -19.06
N GLU A 435 -14.86 -5.83 -18.23
CA GLU A 435 -15.90 -6.84 -18.34
C GLU A 435 -16.83 -6.75 -17.13
N PHE A 436 -18.11 -7.04 -17.31
CA PHE A 436 -19.10 -6.87 -16.26
C PHE A 436 -20.17 -7.95 -16.36
N SER A 437 -20.54 -8.55 -15.24
CA SER A 437 -21.72 -9.40 -15.16
C SER A 437 -22.58 -9.05 -13.96
N THR A 438 -23.85 -9.42 -14.02
CA THR A 438 -24.74 -9.40 -12.87
C THR A 438 -25.60 -10.65 -12.84
N THR A 439 -25.93 -11.10 -11.63
CA THR A 439 -26.93 -12.10 -11.35
C THR A 439 -27.87 -11.60 -10.26
N LEU A 440 -29.14 -11.99 -10.31
CA LEU A 440 -30.12 -11.73 -9.27
C LEU A 440 -31.30 -12.69 -9.40
N TRP A 441 -31.97 -12.97 -8.28
CA TRP A 441 -33.28 -13.58 -8.27
C TRP A 441 -34.35 -12.50 -8.38
N TYR A 442 -35.37 -12.76 -9.20
CA TYR A 442 -36.41 -11.79 -9.51
C TYR A 442 -37.80 -12.41 -9.43
N LYS A 443 -38.69 -11.81 -8.63
CA LYS A 443 -40.11 -12.19 -8.58
C LYS A 443 -40.95 -11.16 -9.31
N LEU A 444 -41.35 -11.53 -10.53
CA LEU A 444 -41.98 -10.62 -11.48
C LEU A 444 -43.38 -10.18 -11.06
N ASN A 445 -43.62 -8.86 -11.06
CA ASN A 445 -44.95 -8.28 -10.92
C ASN A 445 -45.55 -7.93 -12.30
N ALA A 446 -46.84 -8.23 -12.49
CA ALA A 446 -47.59 -7.89 -13.71
C ALA A 446 -47.76 -6.37 -13.93
N ASN A 447 -47.71 -5.58 -12.85
CA ASN A 447 -47.82 -4.13 -12.87
C ASN A 447 -46.64 -3.50 -12.12
N PRO A 448 -46.04 -2.40 -12.60
CA PRO A 448 -46.32 -1.72 -13.87
C PRO A 448 -45.99 -2.60 -15.09
N THR A 449 -46.49 -2.23 -16.25
CA THR A 449 -46.19 -2.93 -17.51
C THR A 449 -44.83 -2.56 -18.10
N ARG A 450 -44.12 -1.62 -17.47
CA ARG A 450 -42.76 -1.18 -17.76
C ARG A 450 -42.05 -0.96 -16.44
N GLY A 451 -40.89 -1.56 -16.27
CA GLY A 451 -40.07 -1.41 -15.07
C GLY A 451 -38.60 -1.60 -15.42
N ALA A 452 -37.73 -0.77 -14.86
CA ALA A 452 -36.30 -1.00 -14.92
C ALA A 452 -35.83 -1.70 -13.65
N ILE A 453 -34.87 -2.60 -13.82
CA ILE A 453 -34.39 -3.51 -12.77
C ILE A 453 -33.05 -3.00 -12.27
N LEU A 454 -32.10 -2.81 -13.19
CA LEU A 454 -30.79 -2.23 -12.92
C LEU A 454 -30.44 -1.21 -14.00
N VAL A 455 -29.99 -0.03 -13.59
CA VAL A 455 -29.54 1.02 -14.50
C VAL A 455 -28.26 1.65 -13.98
N MET A 456 -27.25 1.73 -14.84
CA MET A 456 -26.05 2.51 -14.59
C MET A 456 -25.77 3.34 -15.84
N GLY A 457 -25.78 4.66 -15.72
CA GLY A 457 -25.63 5.56 -16.85
C GLY A 457 -25.33 6.99 -16.38
N PRO A 458 -24.75 7.84 -17.25
CA PRO A 458 -24.47 9.22 -16.91
C PRO A 458 -25.71 10.09 -16.97
N GLU A 459 -25.56 11.33 -16.49
CA GLU A 459 -26.52 12.39 -16.76
C GLU A 459 -26.70 12.65 -18.24
N ASP A 460 -27.96 12.77 -18.65
CA ASP A 460 -28.36 13.17 -19.99
C ASP A 460 -28.56 14.69 -20.07
N VAL A 461 -27.51 15.46 -19.76
CA VAL A 461 -27.56 16.94 -19.69
C VAL A 461 -27.92 17.61 -21.00
N ASP A 462 -27.77 16.90 -22.12
CA ASP A 462 -28.10 17.37 -23.46
C ASP A 462 -29.58 17.14 -23.81
N ASN A 463 -30.31 16.39 -22.98
CA ASN A 463 -31.74 16.17 -23.15
C ASN A 463 -32.53 17.44 -22.85
N ALA A 464 -33.44 17.82 -23.74
CA ALA A 464 -34.27 19.01 -23.56
C ALA A 464 -35.17 18.96 -22.31
N GLY A 465 -35.44 17.75 -21.78
CA GLY A 465 -36.22 17.55 -20.56
C GLY A 465 -35.38 17.31 -19.31
N TYR A 466 -34.05 17.43 -19.34
CA TYR A 466 -33.20 17.31 -18.16
C TYR A 466 -33.54 18.40 -17.11
N PRO A 467 -33.55 18.08 -15.80
CA PRO A 467 -33.13 16.82 -15.18
C PRO A 467 -34.22 15.74 -15.08
N ASP A 468 -35.47 16.06 -15.42
CA ASP A 468 -36.62 15.17 -15.17
C ASP A 468 -36.71 14.01 -16.18
N VAL A 469 -36.27 14.26 -17.42
CA VAL A 469 -36.24 13.29 -18.52
C VAL A 469 -34.80 12.98 -18.89
N GLN A 470 -34.35 11.76 -18.63
CA GLN A 470 -32.98 11.32 -18.92
C GLN A 470 -32.97 9.96 -19.58
N ASN A 471 -32.09 9.79 -20.58
CA ASN A 471 -31.82 8.51 -21.22
C ASN A 471 -30.56 8.54 -22.11
N LYS A 472 -29.38 8.79 -21.53
CA LYS A 472 -28.11 8.83 -22.30
C LYS A 472 -27.60 7.42 -22.65
N ARG A 473 -28.18 6.81 -23.68
CA ARG A 473 -27.98 5.40 -24.06
C ARG A 473 -26.60 5.03 -24.59
N THR A 474 -25.80 6.03 -25.01
CA THR A 474 -24.44 5.80 -25.51
C THR A 474 -23.46 5.34 -24.44
N ASN A 475 -23.82 5.38 -23.15
CA ASN A 475 -22.92 5.09 -22.03
C ASN A 475 -23.62 4.23 -20.98
N GLY A 476 -22.91 3.27 -20.38
CA GLY A 476 -23.42 2.37 -19.36
C GLY A 476 -24.50 1.41 -19.89
N PHE A 477 -25.40 0.94 -19.01
CA PHE A 477 -26.44 -0.03 -19.34
C PHE A 477 -27.81 0.29 -18.74
N ARG A 478 -28.85 -0.30 -19.35
CA ARG A 478 -30.21 -0.40 -18.82
C ARG A 478 -30.70 -1.83 -18.96
N PHE A 479 -31.00 -2.48 -17.84
CA PHE A 479 -31.68 -3.77 -17.80
C PHE A 479 -33.11 -3.57 -17.30
N PHE A 480 -34.09 -3.91 -18.14
CA PHE A 480 -35.48 -3.54 -17.91
C PHE A 480 -36.44 -4.52 -18.58
N ARG A 481 -37.73 -4.38 -18.25
CA ARG A 481 -38.82 -5.18 -18.82
C ARG A 481 -39.95 -4.31 -19.35
N GLU A 482 -40.61 -4.80 -20.39
CA GLU A 482 -41.79 -4.19 -20.98
C GLU A 482 -42.82 -5.25 -21.41
N GLY A 483 -44.11 -4.93 -21.32
CA GLY A 483 -45.15 -5.78 -21.88
C GLY A 483 -46.55 -5.49 -21.36
N ASP A 484 -47.24 -6.52 -20.91
CA ASP A 484 -48.59 -6.48 -20.36
C ASP A 484 -48.76 -7.46 -19.19
N ALA A 485 -49.99 -7.61 -18.70
CA ALA A 485 -50.29 -8.43 -17.53
C ALA A 485 -50.05 -9.93 -17.71
N THR A 486 -49.89 -10.41 -18.94
CA THR A 486 -49.71 -11.83 -19.29
C THR A 486 -48.37 -12.10 -19.96
N ARG A 487 -47.60 -11.06 -20.25
CA ARG A 487 -46.34 -11.19 -20.97
C ARG A 487 -45.43 -10.01 -20.69
N GLN A 488 -44.26 -10.27 -20.13
CA GLN A 488 -43.20 -9.28 -19.88
C GLN A 488 -41.92 -9.74 -20.56
N VAL A 489 -41.31 -8.87 -21.37
CA VAL A 489 -40.09 -9.15 -22.12
C VAL A 489 -38.92 -8.40 -21.49
N PHE A 490 -37.88 -9.12 -21.11
CA PHE A 490 -36.66 -8.58 -20.52
C PHE A 490 -35.66 -8.18 -21.61
N LYS A 491 -35.04 -7.02 -21.43
CA LYS A 491 -34.18 -6.38 -22.43
C LYS A 491 -32.98 -5.75 -21.78
N LEU A 492 -31.86 -5.81 -22.48
CA LEU A 492 -30.64 -5.08 -22.14
C LEU A 492 -30.29 -4.09 -23.24
N ASN A 493 -30.04 -2.84 -22.85
CA ASN A 493 -29.44 -1.81 -23.69
C ASN A 493 -28.08 -1.42 -23.12
N VAL A 494 -27.02 -1.42 -23.93
CA VAL A 494 -25.66 -1.11 -23.50
C VAL A 494 -25.01 -0.12 -24.46
N GLY A 495 -24.32 0.88 -23.93
CA GLY A 495 -23.60 1.89 -24.70
C GLY A 495 -22.08 1.71 -24.69
N ASN A 496 -21.44 1.96 -25.82
CA ASN A 496 -19.98 1.83 -26.00
C ASN A 496 -19.26 3.18 -26.20
N GLY A 497 -19.93 4.29 -25.88
CA GLY A 497 -19.44 5.66 -26.01
C GLY A 497 -19.79 6.32 -27.35
N GLU A 498 -19.95 5.54 -28.40
CA GLU A 498 -20.33 6.04 -29.74
C GLU A 498 -21.81 5.80 -30.06
N ALA A 499 -22.31 4.61 -29.69
CA ALA A 499 -23.66 4.16 -29.98
C ALA A 499 -24.19 3.26 -28.86
N ASP A 500 -25.46 2.88 -28.98
CA ASP A 500 -26.11 1.90 -28.13
C ASP A 500 -26.43 0.61 -28.90
N SER A 501 -26.36 -0.52 -28.20
CA SER A 501 -26.69 -1.86 -28.70
C SER A 501 -27.85 -2.45 -27.91
N TRP A 502 -28.64 -3.30 -28.60
CA TRP A 502 -29.86 -3.90 -28.06
C TRP A 502 -29.77 -5.41 -28.02
N PHE A 503 -30.03 -5.98 -26.85
CA PHE A 503 -30.13 -7.41 -26.63
C PHE A 503 -31.55 -7.71 -26.13
N ASP A 504 -32.45 -7.88 -27.10
CA ASP A 504 -33.87 -8.18 -26.91
C ASP A 504 -34.15 -9.59 -27.45
N GLY A 505 -34.36 -10.55 -26.55
CA GLY A 505 -34.60 -11.95 -26.87
C GLY A 505 -36.02 -12.25 -27.38
N GLY A 506 -36.91 -11.25 -27.42
CA GLY A 506 -38.29 -11.41 -27.86
C GLY A 506 -39.03 -12.50 -27.08
N ASP A 507 -39.48 -13.55 -27.77
CA ASP A 507 -40.18 -14.68 -27.15
C ASP A 507 -39.31 -15.48 -26.17
N ALA A 508 -38.00 -15.59 -26.40
CA ALA A 508 -37.10 -16.33 -25.51
C ALA A 508 -36.92 -15.60 -24.17
N ALA A 509 -37.03 -14.27 -24.17
CA ALA A 509 -36.91 -13.42 -22.99
C ALA A 509 -38.28 -13.02 -22.39
N ALA A 510 -39.36 -13.72 -22.75
CA ALA A 510 -40.71 -13.40 -22.32
C ALA A 510 -41.20 -14.31 -21.18
N LEU A 511 -41.72 -13.72 -20.11
CA LEU A 511 -42.30 -14.42 -18.96
C LEU A 511 -43.76 -14.00 -18.75
N ASP A 512 -44.58 -14.93 -18.24
CA ASP A 512 -45.98 -14.67 -17.87
C ASP A 512 -46.08 -14.46 -16.35
N PRO A 513 -46.30 -13.21 -15.88
CA PRO A 513 -46.36 -12.89 -14.45
C PRO A 513 -47.41 -13.68 -13.67
N SER A 514 -48.41 -14.27 -14.34
CA SER A 514 -49.50 -15.01 -13.67
C SER A 514 -49.13 -16.43 -13.26
N ILE A 515 -48.03 -16.97 -13.81
CA ILE A 515 -47.57 -18.34 -13.58
C ILE A 515 -46.08 -18.43 -13.24
N THR A 516 -45.32 -17.37 -13.49
CA THR A 516 -43.89 -17.29 -13.18
C THR A 516 -43.70 -16.96 -11.71
N ASP A 517 -43.01 -17.85 -11.00
CA ASP A 517 -42.50 -17.58 -9.66
C ASP A 517 -41.12 -16.89 -9.76
N TRP A 518 -40.28 -16.99 -8.74
CA TRP A 518 -38.88 -16.57 -8.81
C TRP A 518 -38.16 -17.12 -10.04
N VAL A 519 -37.43 -16.24 -10.73
CA VAL A 519 -36.54 -16.57 -11.86
C VAL A 519 -35.16 -15.99 -11.61
N HIS A 520 -34.13 -16.70 -12.05
CA HIS A 520 -32.77 -16.19 -12.00
C HIS A 520 -32.46 -15.40 -13.27
N LEU A 521 -32.19 -14.10 -13.13
CA LEU A 521 -31.82 -13.22 -14.23
C LEU A 521 -30.33 -12.95 -14.20
N ALA A 522 -29.70 -12.93 -15.37
CA ALA A 522 -28.31 -12.52 -15.50
C ALA A 522 -28.04 -11.86 -16.84
N PHE A 523 -27.00 -11.02 -16.89
CA PHE A 523 -26.38 -10.63 -18.14
C PHE A 523 -24.88 -10.49 -17.99
N THR A 524 -24.18 -10.62 -19.11
CA THR A 524 -22.73 -10.46 -19.21
C THR A 524 -22.40 -9.44 -20.30
N ILE A 525 -21.35 -8.67 -20.08
CA ILE A 525 -20.79 -7.69 -20.99
C ILE A 525 -19.29 -7.95 -21.04
N SER A 526 -18.77 -8.32 -22.20
CA SER A 526 -17.33 -8.50 -22.44
C SER A 526 -16.84 -7.50 -23.48
N GLY A 527 -15.53 -7.55 -23.77
CA GLY A 527 -14.93 -6.82 -24.88
C GLY A 527 -15.38 -7.29 -26.28
N THR A 528 -16.12 -8.41 -26.38
CA THR A 528 -16.51 -9.01 -27.67
C THR A 528 -18.00 -9.28 -27.84
N GLU A 529 -18.76 -9.42 -26.76
CA GLU A 529 -20.19 -9.73 -26.80
C GLU A 529 -20.93 -9.34 -25.53
N CYS A 530 -22.26 -9.20 -25.64
CA CYS A 530 -23.16 -9.25 -24.49
C CYS A 530 -24.13 -10.41 -24.60
N VAL A 531 -24.50 -10.98 -23.45
CA VAL A 531 -25.42 -12.11 -23.35
C VAL A 531 -26.43 -11.86 -22.23
N VAL A 532 -27.70 -12.19 -22.45
CA VAL A 532 -28.78 -12.14 -21.45
C VAL A 532 -29.27 -13.55 -21.18
N TYR A 533 -29.47 -13.87 -19.91
CA TYR A 533 -29.87 -15.18 -19.44
C TYR A 533 -31.13 -15.12 -18.58
N ILE A 534 -31.96 -16.14 -18.71
CA ILE A 534 -33.08 -16.42 -17.79
C ILE A 534 -32.94 -17.88 -17.38
N ASP A 535 -32.94 -18.14 -16.06
CA ASP A 535 -32.76 -19.47 -15.47
C ASP A 535 -31.50 -20.21 -15.94
N GLY A 536 -30.43 -19.47 -16.23
CA GLY A 536 -29.15 -20.01 -16.70
C GLY A 536 -29.12 -20.34 -18.20
N GLU A 537 -30.19 -20.07 -18.94
CA GLU A 537 -30.27 -20.28 -20.39
C GLU A 537 -30.15 -18.95 -21.14
N VAL A 538 -29.38 -18.96 -22.25
CA VAL A 538 -29.22 -17.79 -23.12
C VAL A 538 -30.54 -17.44 -23.80
N VAL A 539 -31.01 -16.22 -23.61
CA VAL A 539 -32.23 -15.69 -24.25
C VAL A 539 -31.95 -14.59 -25.27
N ALA A 540 -30.80 -13.91 -25.17
CA ALA A 540 -30.31 -12.96 -26.17
C ALA A 540 -28.78 -12.93 -26.16
N GLN A 541 -28.16 -12.76 -27.32
CA GLN A 541 -26.71 -12.71 -27.48
C GLN A 541 -26.35 -11.89 -28.73
N GLY A 542 -25.24 -11.15 -28.69
CA GLY A 542 -24.72 -10.49 -29.88
C GLY A 542 -23.36 -9.83 -29.66
N ASP A 543 -22.69 -9.53 -30.77
CA ASP A 543 -21.39 -8.86 -30.78
C ASP A 543 -21.48 -7.48 -30.10
N PHE A 544 -20.47 -7.16 -29.29
CA PHE A 544 -20.34 -5.89 -28.59
C PHE A 544 -18.86 -5.57 -28.36
N THR A 545 -18.50 -4.31 -28.11
CA THR A 545 -17.08 -3.89 -28.05
C THR A 545 -16.70 -3.31 -26.71
N GLY A 546 -17.29 -3.81 -25.62
CA GLY A 546 -17.14 -3.25 -24.28
C GLY A 546 -18.02 -2.03 -24.03
N VAL A 547 -18.36 -1.84 -22.75
CA VAL A 547 -19.23 -0.77 -22.26
C VAL A 547 -18.41 0.48 -21.96
N ASP A 548 -18.96 1.66 -22.27
CA ASP A 548 -18.35 2.93 -21.88
C ASP A 548 -19.00 3.45 -20.59
N TRP A 549 -18.21 3.46 -19.52
CA TRP A 549 -18.59 3.94 -18.19
C TRP A 549 -18.44 5.44 -17.99
N THR A 550 -18.08 6.21 -19.02
CA THR A 550 -17.84 7.66 -18.90
C THR A 550 -19.05 8.38 -18.30
N GLY A 551 -18.84 8.97 -17.12
CA GLY A 551 -19.86 9.70 -16.36
C GLY A 551 -20.89 8.82 -15.64
N CYS A 552 -20.77 7.50 -15.70
CA CYS A 552 -21.57 6.57 -14.92
C CYS A 552 -21.14 6.62 -13.45
N ASP A 553 -21.89 7.36 -12.64
CA ASP A 553 -21.54 7.66 -11.25
C ASP A 553 -22.36 6.86 -10.23
N MET A 554 -23.39 6.14 -10.67
CA MET A 554 -24.36 5.51 -9.78
C MET A 554 -25.07 4.32 -10.43
N LEU A 555 -25.27 3.26 -9.66
CA LEU A 555 -26.20 2.16 -9.93
C LEU A 555 -27.56 2.47 -9.32
N SER A 556 -28.63 2.39 -10.12
CA SER A 556 -30.02 2.39 -9.66
C SER A 556 -30.57 0.97 -9.66
N ILE A 557 -31.24 0.58 -8.58
CA ILE A 557 -31.78 -0.77 -8.35
C ILE A 557 -33.29 -0.65 -8.11
N GLY A 558 -34.08 -1.42 -8.87
CA GLY A 558 -35.54 -1.40 -8.82
C GLY A 558 -36.20 -0.23 -9.57
N SER A 559 -35.43 0.56 -10.31
CA SER A 559 -35.95 1.66 -11.13
C SER A 559 -34.99 2.11 -12.23
N GLY A 560 -35.55 2.79 -13.23
CA GLY A 560 -34.79 3.54 -14.21
C GLY A 560 -34.44 4.95 -13.74
N ALA A 561 -35.12 5.49 -12.73
CA ALA A 561 -34.80 6.79 -12.19
C ALA A 561 -33.41 6.78 -11.49
N PRO A 562 -32.64 7.88 -11.57
CA PRO A 562 -32.89 9.08 -12.35
C PRO A 562 -32.38 9.00 -13.80
N ARG A 563 -31.63 7.96 -14.19
CA ARG A 563 -30.82 7.93 -15.44
C ARG A 563 -31.54 7.37 -16.68
N PHE A 564 -32.75 6.85 -16.50
CA PHE A 564 -33.60 6.21 -17.50
C PHE A 564 -35.09 6.44 -17.18
N THR A 565 -35.54 7.68 -17.34
CA THR A 565 -36.92 8.10 -17.04
C THR A 565 -37.77 8.32 -18.29
N GLU A 566 -37.14 8.56 -19.44
CA GLU A 566 -37.80 8.98 -20.68
C GLU A 566 -38.94 8.07 -21.14
N TRP A 567 -38.84 6.75 -20.91
CA TRP A 567 -39.81 5.77 -21.41
C TRP A 567 -40.80 5.27 -20.35
N GLY A 568 -40.81 5.89 -19.17
CA GLY A 568 -41.72 5.54 -18.09
C GLY A 568 -41.32 4.28 -17.31
N HIS A 569 -40.03 4.05 -17.13
CA HIS A 569 -39.47 2.93 -16.34
C HIS A 569 -39.08 3.36 -14.91
N GLY A 570 -39.77 4.36 -14.35
CA GLY A 570 -39.36 5.07 -13.12
C GLY A 570 -39.57 4.31 -11.80
N PHE A 571 -40.12 3.09 -11.82
CA PHE A 571 -40.20 2.19 -10.68
C PHE A 571 -40.56 0.78 -11.15
N ASP A 572 -40.37 -0.21 -10.28
CA ASP A 572 -40.86 -1.57 -10.41
C ASP A 572 -41.52 -2.01 -9.09
N LEU A 573 -42.54 -2.86 -9.16
CA LEU A 573 -43.21 -3.45 -7.99
C LEU A 573 -42.86 -4.95 -7.82
N SER A 574 -41.86 -5.40 -8.56
CA SER A 574 -41.30 -6.75 -8.49
C SER A 574 -40.34 -6.86 -7.32
N PHE A 575 -39.97 -8.09 -6.96
CA PHE A 575 -39.01 -8.35 -5.90
C PHE A 575 -37.65 -8.70 -6.47
N ILE A 576 -36.59 -8.28 -5.79
CA ILE A 576 -35.19 -8.57 -6.13
C ILE A 576 -34.55 -9.22 -4.92
N ASP A 577 -33.85 -10.31 -5.16
CA ASP A 577 -33.12 -11.04 -4.13
C ASP A 577 -31.72 -11.42 -4.65
N GLU A 578 -30.75 -11.59 -3.75
CA GLU A 578 -29.39 -12.04 -4.06
C GLU A 578 -28.71 -11.27 -5.22
N LEU A 579 -28.74 -9.93 -5.21
CA LEU A 579 -28.12 -9.14 -6.27
C LEU A 579 -26.58 -9.19 -6.16
N ARG A 580 -25.94 -9.71 -7.21
CA ARG A 580 -24.47 -9.82 -7.31
C ARG A 580 -23.95 -9.15 -8.58
N LEU A 581 -22.78 -8.50 -8.49
CA LEU A 581 -22.03 -7.98 -9.64
C LEU A 581 -20.63 -8.60 -9.69
N TYR A 582 -20.08 -8.71 -10.89
CA TYR A 582 -18.81 -9.38 -11.17
C TYR A 582 -17.91 -8.54 -12.08
N ASN A 583 -16.60 -8.59 -11.84
CA ASN A 583 -15.56 -7.87 -12.59
C ASN A 583 -15.10 -8.60 -13.87
N LYS A 584 -15.80 -9.67 -14.23
CA LYS A 584 -15.53 -10.53 -15.38
C LYS A 584 -16.81 -10.85 -16.12
N ALA A 585 -16.69 -11.25 -17.39
CA ALA A 585 -17.78 -11.87 -18.11
C ALA A 585 -17.93 -13.34 -17.65
N LEU A 586 -19.02 -13.66 -16.96
CA LEU A 586 -19.29 -15.03 -16.51
C LEU A 586 -19.61 -15.94 -17.71
N SER A 587 -19.13 -17.17 -17.66
CA SER A 587 -19.57 -18.22 -18.56
C SER A 587 -20.99 -18.68 -18.22
N GLN A 588 -21.68 -19.28 -19.20
CA GLN A 588 -23.00 -19.87 -18.95
C GLN A 588 -22.96 -20.92 -17.82
N GLN A 589 -21.87 -21.69 -17.71
CA GLN A 589 -21.70 -22.68 -16.66
C GLN A 589 -21.62 -22.03 -15.27
N GLU A 590 -20.81 -20.97 -15.11
CA GLU A 590 -20.74 -20.21 -13.85
C GLU A 590 -22.12 -19.65 -13.46
N ILE A 591 -22.88 -19.11 -14.42
CA ILE A 591 -24.26 -18.62 -14.17
C ILE A 591 -25.18 -19.76 -13.70
N GLN A 592 -25.06 -20.95 -14.30
CA GLN A 592 -25.84 -22.13 -13.89
C GLN A 592 -25.44 -22.64 -12.49
N GLU A 593 -24.17 -22.53 -12.12
CA GLU A 593 -23.65 -22.88 -10.79
C GLU A 593 -24.13 -21.90 -9.72
N ILE A 594 -24.05 -20.59 -9.98
CA ILE A 594 -24.58 -19.52 -9.11
C ILE A 594 -26.09 -19.69 -8.91
N ARG A 595 -26.84 -19.96 -9.98
CA ARG A 595 -28.28 -20.24 -9.87
C ARG A 595 -28.56 -21.47 -8.98
N GLN A 596 -27.73 -22.51 -9.06
CA GLN A 596 -27.93 -23.73 -8.28
C GLN A 596 -27.60 -23.56 -6.81
N SER A 597 -26.69 -22.66 -6.44
CA SER A 597 -26.39 -22.43 -5.02
C SER A 597 -27.53 -21.76 -4.27
N GLY A 598 -28.34 -20.95 -4.96
CA GLY A 598 -29.52 -20.29 -4.39
C GLY A 598 -30.82 -21.12 -4.46
N LEU A 599 -30.77 -22.39 -4.86
CA LEU A 599 -31.93 -23.31 -4.89
C LEU A 599 -31.82 -24.37 -3.80
#